data_AF-A0A1M5WYS0-F1
#
_entry.id   AF-A0A1M5WYS0-F1
#
_cell.length_a   1.000
_cell.length_b   1.000
_cell.length_c   1.000
_cell.angle_alpha   90.00
_cell.angle_beta   90.00
_cell.angle_gamma   90.00
#
_symmetry.space_group_name_H-M   'P 1'
#
loop_
_entity.id
_entity.type
_entity.pdbx_description
1 polymer ?
#
loop_
_entity_poly.entity_id
_entity_poly.type
_entity_poly.pdbx_seq_one_letter_code
_entity_poly.pdbx_strand_id
1 'polypeptide(L)'
;MENTLAQEEQAVKFFREIKNDLGANSTQKIVKLVRAVLSQLRKSLSHEQATLFIKKMPSLFQLLFVTNWRYEEKANTIEHLDELVESIYHHDKQSSGALFSSEVDALNSVIVVLRKLDKFFGIVGLNVLHYPLTQELKQAAMEDAA
;
A
#
# COMPACT_ATOMS: atom_id res chain seq x y z
N MET A 1 -7.01 24.26 -8.79
CA MET A 1 -8.08 23.71 -7.93
C MET A 1 -8.79 22.52 -8.56
N GLU A 2 -9.18 22.56 -9.84
CA GLU A 2 -9.82 21.40 -10.52
C GLU A 2 -9.01 20.09 -10.47
N ASN A 3 -7.68 20.16 -10.61
CA ASN A 3 -6.81 18.99 -10.59
C ASN A 3 -6.83 18.26 -9.22
N THR A 4 -6.92 19.00 -8.11
CA THR A 4 -6.94 18.42 -6.76
C THR A 4 -8.23 17.67 -6.48
N LEU A 5 -9.38 18.20 -6.91
CA LEU A 5 -10.68 17.53 -6.74
C LEU A 5 -10.72 16.21 -7.54
N ALA A 6 -10.20 16.20 -8.76
CA ALA A 6 -10.09 14.98 -9.57
C ALA A 6 -9.21 13.90 -8.90
N GLN A 7 -8.11 14.31 -8.25
CA GLN A 7 -7.24 13.40 -7.50
C GLN A 7 -7.92 12.82 -6.25
N GLU A 8 -8.72 13.61 -5.53
CA GLU A 8 -9.48 13.10 -4.38
C GLU A 8 -10.63 12.16 -4.80
N GLU A 9 -11.27 12.42 -5.93
CA GLU A 9 -12.24 11.48 -6.51
C GLU A 9 -11.58 10.15 -6.90
N GLN A 10 -10.37 10.20 -7.46
CA GLN A 10 -9.57 8.99 -7.73
C GLN A 10 -9.24 8.24 -6.44
N ALA A 11 -8.92 8.93 -5.35
CA ALA A 11 -8.70 8.32 -4.04
C ALA A 11 -9.94 7.56 -3.54
N VAL A 12 -11.13 8.17 -3.65
CA VAL A 12 -12.39 7.51 -3.28
C VAL A 12 -12.66 6.28 -4.15
N LYS A 13 -12.41 6.37 -5.47
CA LYS A 13 -12.55 5.24 -6.40
C LYS A 13 -11.58 4.11 -6.04
N PHE A 14 -10.35 4.43 -5.68
CA PHE A 14 -9.36 3.45 -5.23
C PHE A 14 -9.86 2.61 -4.04
N PHE A 15 -10.36 3.25 -2.98
CA PHE A 15 -10.85 2.51 -1.80
C PHE A 15 -12.08 1.65 -2.14
N ARG A 16 -12.93 2.14 -3.05
CA ARG A 16 -14.09 1.39 -3.53
C ARG A 16 -13.67 0.15 -4.32
N GLU A 17 -12.69 0.26 -5.21
CA GLU A 17 -12.21 -0.88 -5.98
C GLU A 17 -11.57 -1.95 -5.08
N ILE A 18 -10.75 -1.56 -4.10
CA ILE A 18 -10.18 -2.55 -3.15
C ILE A 18 -11.29 -3.25 -2.35
N LYS A 19 -12.30 -2.48 -1.88
CA LYS A 19 -13.42 -3.04 -1.15
C LYS A 19 -14.17 -4.09 -1.97
N ASN A 20 -14.38 -3.82 -3.26
CA ASN A 20 -15.06 -4.74 -4.17
C ASN A 20 -14.22 -5.98 -4.45
N ASP A 21 -12.93 -5.81 -4.78
CA ASP A 21 -12.02 -6.91 -5.13
C ASP A 21 -11.82 -7.88 -3.95
N LEU A 22 -11.80 -7.36 -2.72
CA LEU A 22 -11.67 -8.18 -1.50
C LEU A 22 -13.02 -8.64 -0.92
N GLY A 23 -14.15 -8.31 -1.55
CA GLY A 23 -15.48 -8.63 -1.01
C GLY A 23 -15.75 -8.07 0.39
N ALA A 24 -15.06 -6.99 0.78
CA ALA A 24 -15.07 -6.47 2.13
C ALA A 24 -16.34 -5.66 2.41
N ASN A 25 -16.94 -5.85 3.58
CA ASN A 25 -18.13 -5.09 4.00
C ASN A 25 -17.79 -3.76 4.69
N SER A 26 -16.56 -3.58 5.20
CA SER A 26 -16.15 -2.42 6.00
C SER A 26 -15.13 -1.54 5.29
N THR A 27 -15.53 -0.31 4.96
CA THR A 27 -14.61 0.71 4.42
C THR A 27 -13.50 1.05 5.44
N GLN A 28 -13.80 1.04 6.74
CA GLN A 28 -12.81 1.30 7.78
C GLN A 28 -11.70 0.23 7.78
N LYS A 29 -12.04 -1.05 7.57
CA LYS A 29 -11.04 -2.12 7.43
C LYS A 29 -10.14 -1.88 6.22
N ILE A 30 -10.72 -1.48 5.08
CA ILE A 30 -9.93 -1.17 3.87
C ILE A 30 -8.98 0.02 4.11
N VAL A 31 -9.44 1.08 4.77
CA VAL A 31 -8.56 2.21 5.12
C VAL A 31 -7.42 1.77 6.04
N LYS A 32 -7.70 0.92 7.04
CA LYS A 32 -6.66 0.37 7.93
C LYS A 32 -5.65 -0.50 7.16
N LEU A 33 -6.13 -1.35 6.25
CA LEU A 33 -5.30 -2.18 5.37
C LEU A 33 -4.36 -1.32 4.53
N VAL A 34 -4.92 -0.34 3.80
CA VAL A 34 -4.13 0.56 2.95
C VAL A 34 -3.11 1.32 3.78
N ARG A 35 -3.49 1.79 4.98
CA ARG A 35 -2.55 2.44 5.91
C ARG A 35 -1.42 1.50 6.33
N ALA A 36 -1.71 0.23 6.62
CA ALA A 36 -0.69 -0.74 7.01
C ALA A 36 0.33 -0.96 5.87
N VAL A 37 -0.16 -1.11 4.64
CA VAL A 37 0.70 -1.23 3.45
C VAL A 37 1.55 0.01 3.26
N LEU A 38 0.94 1.21 3.25
CA LEU A 38 1.67 2.47 3.09
C LEU A 38 2.71 2.69 4.18
N SER A 39 2.39 2.33 5.43
CA SER A 39 3.33 2.48 6.54
C SER A 39 4.53 1.57 6.42
N GLN A 40 4.38 0.35 5.87
CA GLN A 40 5.51 -0.56 5.70
C GLN A 40 6.33 -0.21 4.46
N LEU A 41 5.67 0.18 3.36
CA LEU A 41 6.36 0.79 2.21
C LEU A 41 7.18 1.99 2.64
N ARG A 42 6.64 2.89 3.46
CA ARG A 42 7.37 4.06 3.96
C ARG A 42 8.70 3.68 4.63
N LYS A 43 8.75 2.57 5.38
CA LYS A 43 9.96 2.15 6.09
C LYS A 43 11.05 1.64 5.16
N SER A 44 10.74 1.28 3.92
CA SER A 44 11.75 0.91 2.92
C SER A 44 12.21 2.07 2.05
N LEU A 45 11.65 3.28 2.23
CA LEU A 45 12.01 4.44 1.43
C LEU A 45 13.11 5.28 2.10
N SER A 46 14.04 5.75 1.28
CA SER A 46 14.85 6.92 1.63
C SER A 46 13.97 8.16 1.82
N HIS A 47 14.50 9.16 2.52
CA HIS A 47 13.80 10.43 2.73
C HIS A 47 13.41 11.12 1.41
N GLU A 48 14.26 11.02 0.39
CA GLU A 48 14.00 11.57 -0.95
C GLU A 48 12.85 10.85 -1.64
N GLN A 49 12.83 9.51 -1.61
CA GLN A 49 11.74 8.70 -2.16
C GLN A 49 10.42 8.96 -1.42
N ALA A 50 10.45 9.05 -0.08
CA ALA A 50 9.27 9.38 0.73
C ALA A 50 8.72 10.78 0.38
N THR A 51 9.60 11.76 0.18
CA THR A 51 9.22 13.11 -0.23
C THR A 51 8.61 13.12 -1.63
N LEU A 52 9.18 12.37 -2.58
CA LEU A 52 8.64 12.24 -3.93
C LEU A 52 7.26 11.58 -3.92
N PHE A 53 7.09 10.54 -3.11
CA PHE A 53 5.82 9.85 -2.89
C PHE A 53 4.76 10.83 -2.38
N ILE A 54 5.05 11.56 -1.30
CA ILE A 54 4.11 12.54 -0.72
C ILE A 54 3.69 13.59 -1.76
N LYS A 55 4.63 14.13 -2.54
CA LYS A 55 4.34 15.17 -3.55
C LYS A 55 3.42 14.69 -4.68
N LYS A 56 3.41 13.40 -4.99
CA LYS A 56 2.66 12.83 -6.11
C LYS A 56 1.31 12.23 -5.72
N MET A 57 1.09 11.99 -4.43
CA MET A 57 -0.11 11.33 -3.94
C MET A 57 -1.22 12.34 -3.54
N PRO A 58 -2.51 11.96 -3.61
CA PRO A 58 -3.61 12.78 -3.10
C PRO A 58 -3.49 13.04 -1.59
N SER A 59 -4.13 14.09 -1.08
CA SER A 59 -3.97 14.56 0.31
C SER A 59 -4.35 13.50 1.34
N LEU A 60 -5.39 12.71 1.06
CA LEU A 60 -5.78 11.59 1.92
C LEU A 60 -4.65 10.54 2.07
N PHE A 61 -3.95 10.23 0.99
CA PHE A 61 -2.83 9.30 1.03
C PHE A 61 -1.60 9.89 1.70
N GLN A 62 -1.33 11.18 1.50
CA GLN A 62 -0.28 11.88 2.22
C GLN A 62 -0.51 11.75 3.74
N LEU A 63 -1.74 11.99 4.20
CA LEU A 63 -2.11 11.87 5.61
C LEU A 63 -1.94 10.43 6.13
N LEU A 64 -2.41 9.43 5.39
CA LEU A 64 -2.25 8.02 5.77
C LEU A 64 -0.78 7.59 5.81
N PHE A 65 0.05 8.11 4.91
CA PHE A 65 1.46 7.77 4.79
C PHE A 65 2.30 8.35 5.94
N VAL A 66 2.07 9.60 6.33
CA VAL A 66 2.82 10.27 7.41
C VAL A 66 2.32 9.94 8.81
N THR A 67 1.15 9.32 8.93
CA THR A 67 0.56 8.96 10.23
C THR A 67 1.53 8.07 11.02
N ASN A 68 1.81 8.46 12.27
CA ASN A 68 2.73 7.78 13.19
C ASN A 68 4.17 7.65 12.68
N TRP A 69 4.61 8.45 11.70
CA TRP A 69 5.99 8.46 11.27
C TRP A 69 6.89 9.14 12.31
N ARG A 70 7.91 8.41 12.78
CA ARG A 70 8.99 8.98 13.58
C ARG A 70 10.20 9.23 12.69
N TYR A 71 10.74 10.44 12.73
CA TYR A 71 11.87 10.85 11.90
C TYR A 71 13.15 10.01 12.13
N GLU A 72 13.29 9.42 13.32
CA GLU A 72 14.44 8.61 13.72
C GLU A 72 14.35 7.13 13.31
N GLU A 73 13.24 6.70 12.68
CA GLU A 73 13.11 5.34 12.16
C GLU A 73 14.13 5.11 11.04
N LYS A 74 15.09 4.19 11.26
CA LYS A 74 15.99 3.72 10.21
C LYS A 74 15.18 3.02 9.13
N ALA A 75 15.51 3.29 7.88
CA ALA A 75 14.94 2.57 6.77
C ALA A 75 15.35 1.09 6.86
N ASN A 76 14.36 0.19 6.84
CA ASN A 76 14.59 -1.24 6.68
C ASN A 76 14.31 -1.57 5.22
N THR A 77 15.31 -2.08 4.51
CA THR A 77 15.13 -2.51 3.13
C THR A 77 14.12 -3.66 3.09
N ILE A 78 13.11 -3.52 2.25
CA ILE A 78 12.17 -4.59 1.90
C ILE A 78 12.48 -4.89 0.43
N GLU A 79 13.05 -6.05 0.17
CA GLU A 79 13.49 -6.44 -1.17
C GLU A 79 12.40 -7.22 -1.91
N HIS A 80 11.64 -8.03 -1.15
CA HIS A 80 10.67 -9.00 -1.67
C HIS A 80 9.26 -8.79 -1.08
N LEU A 81 8.25 -9.32 -1.79
CA LEU A 81 6.84 -9.21 -1.42
C LEU A 81 6.51 -10.02 -0.15
N ASP A 82 7.12 -11.18 0.02
CA ASP A 82 6.96 -12.01 1.22
C ASP A 82 7.43 -11.28 2.48
N GLU A 83 8.59 -10.61 2.44
CA GLU A 83 9.09 -9.77 3.54
C GLU A 83 8.12 -8.65 3.92
N LEU A 84 7.51 -8.01 2.91
CA LEU A 84 6.50 -6.98 3.11
C LEU A 84 5.26 -7.56 3.82
N VAL A 85 4.78 -8.70 3.33
CA VAL A 85 3.58 -9.38 3.82
C VAL A 85 3.79 -9.90 5.23
N GLU A 86 4.91 -10.56 5.50
CA GLU A 86 5.30 -11.05 6.81
C GLU A 86 5.35 -9.91 7.83
N SER A 87 5.99 -8.79 7.47
CA SER A 87 6.06 -7.59 8.33
C SER A 87 4.68 -6.98 8.63
N ILE A 88 3.80 -6.93 7.63
CA ILE A 88 2.42 -6.45 7.79
C ILE A 88 1.62 -7.40 8.68
N TYR A 89 1.70 -8.70 8.41
CA TYR A 89 0.95 -9.74 9.12
C TYR A 89 1.36 -9.86 10.59
N HIS A 90 2.65 -9.83 10.89
CA HIS A 90 3.14 -9.83 12.27
C HIS A 90 2.72 -8.59 13.05
N HIS A 91 2.76 -7.41 12.42
CA HIS A 91 2.29 -6.19 13.06
C HIS A 91 0.77 -6.20 13.30
N ASP A 92 -0.01 -6.79 12.40
CA ASP A 92 -1.46 -6.95 12.55
C ASP A 92 -1.82 -7.81 13.77
N LYS A 93 -1.12 -8.95 13.96
CA LYS A 93 -1.33 -9.86 15.09
C LYS A 93 -1.09 -9.23 16.46
N GLN A 94 -0.27 -8.19 16.52
CA GLN A 94 0.00 -7.43 17.76
C GLN A 94 -1.07 -6.36 18.04
N SER A 95 -2.01 -6.13 17.13
CA SER A 95 -3.02 -5.08 17.23
C SER A 95 -4.40 -5.61 17.60
N SER A 96 -5.22 -4.79 18.28
CA SER A 96 -6.60 -5.14 18.58
C SER A 96 -7.49 -4.95 17.33
N GLY A 97 -8.00 -6.06 16.80
CA GLY A 97 -8.87 -6.09 15.62
C GLY A 97 -8.12 -6.44 14.34
N ALA A 98 -7.68 -7.71 14.28
CA ALA A 98 -6.93 -8.29 13.17
C ALA A 98 -7.58 -7.97 11.81
N LEU A 99 -6.74 -7.52 10.90
CA LEU A 99 -7.03 -7.30 9.50
C LEU A 99 -7.04 -8.61 8.71
N PHE A 100 -6.18 -9.55 9.10
CA PHE A 100 -5.96 -10.78 8.35
C PHE A 100 -6.33 -12.03 9.14
N SER A 101 -6.96 -12.96 8.44
CA SER A 101 -7.28 -14.30 8.95
C SER A 101 -6.10 -15.27 8.86
N SER A 102 -5.28 -15.13 7.82
CA SER A 102 -4.08 -15.93 7.55
C SER A 102 -3.01 -15.11 6.82
N GLU A 103 -1.81 -15.68 6.68
CA GLU A 103 -0.74 -15.06 5.88
C GLU A 103 -1.07 -15.03 4.38
N VAL A 104 -1.77 -16.04 3.87
CA VAL A 104 -2.27 -16.07 2.48
C VAL A 104 -3.28 -14.95 2.24
N ASP A 105 -4.18 -14.72 3.20
CA ASP A 105 -5.12 -13.59 3.18
C ASP A 105 -4.41 -12.23 3.21
N ALA A 106 -3.32 -12.14 3.98
CA ALA A 106 -2.45 -10.96 3.98
C ALA A 106 -1.77 -10.74 2.63
N LEU A 107 -1.16 -11.78 2.05
CA LEU A 107 -0.53 -11.72 0.72
C LEU A 107 -1.51 -11.21 -0.34
N ASN A 108 -2.68 -11.84 -0.44
CA ASN A 108 -3.72 -11.45 -1.40
C ASN A 108 -4.15 -9.99 -1.21
N SER A 109 -4.40 -9.59 0.04
CA SER A 109 -4.81 -8.22 0.38
C SER A 109 -3.73 -7.19 0.02
N VAL A 110 -2.46 -7.49 0.29
CA VAL A 110 -1.32 -6.61 -0.02
C VAL A 110 -1.13 -6.48 -1.54
N ILE A 111 -1.20 -7.60 -2.29
CA ILE A 111 -1.12 -7.59 -3.76
C ILE A 111 -2.20 -6.69 -4.35
N VAL A 112 -3.46 -6.85 -3.92
CA VAL A 112 -4.57 -6.02 -4.40
C VAL A 112 -4.31 -4.55 -4.14
N VAL A 113 -3.86 -4.18 -2.94
CA VAL A 113 -3.53 -2.78 -2.61
C VAL A 113 -2.42 -2.24 -3.49
N LEU A 114 -1.32 -2.99 -3.67
CA LEU A 114 -0.17 -2.56 -4.47
C LEU A 114 -0.54 -2.38 -5.94
N ARG A 115 -1.32 -3.31 -6.52
CA ARG A 115 -1.82 -3.21 -7.90
C ARG A 115 -2.73 -2.01 -8.09
N LYS A 116 -3.61 -1.70 -7.13
CA LYS A 116 -4.46 -0.50 -7.20
C LYS A 116 -3.65 0.77 -7.02
N LEU A 117 -2.64 0.78 -6.16
CA LEU A 117 -1.77 1.95 -5.99
C LEU A 117 -1.06 2.25 -7.31
N ASP A 118 -0.61 1.22 -8.01
CA ASP A 118 0.04 1.39 -9.31
C ASP A 118 -0.95 1.81 -10.40
N LYS A 119 -2.11 1.16 -10.50
CA LYS A 119 -3.16 1.52 -11.46
C LYS A 119 -3.61 2.99 -11.34
N PHE A 120 -3.79 3.48 -10.12
CA PHE A 120 -4.33 4.83 -9.89
C PHE A 120 -3.25 5.91 -9.85
N PHE A 121 -2.05 5.60 -9.34
CA PHE A 121 -1.03 6.62 -9.03
C PHE A 121 0.36 6.31 -9.61
N GLY A 122 0.53 5.18 -10.29
CA GLY A 122 1.77 4.81 -10.98
C GLY A 122 2.96 4.60 -10.04
N ILE A 123 2.74 4.03 -8.85
CA ILE A 123 3.77 3.90 -7.81
C ILE A 123 5.01 3.10 -8.24
N VAL A 124 4.88 2.15 -9.17
CA VAL A 124 6.03 1.40 -9.71
C VAL A 124 6.94 2.35 -10.51
N GLY A 125 6.35 3.28 -11.26
CA GLY A 125 7.07 4.31 -12.00
C GLY A 125 7.77 5.36 -11.12
N LEU A 126 7.60 5.29 -9.80
CA LEU A 126 8.26 6.20 -8.84
C LEU A 126 9.60 5.67 -8.32
N ASN A 127 10.02 4.47 -8.73
CA ASN A 127 11.20 3.77 -8.16
C ASN A 127 11.13 3.67 -6.63
N VAL A 128 9.90 3.55 -6.11
CA VAL A 128 9.59 3.42 -4.68
C VAL A 128 9.69 1.96 -4.24
N LEU A 129 9.54 1.02 -5.18
CA LEU A 129 9.66 -0.40 -4.94
C LEU A 129 11.00 -0.91 -5.49
N HIS A 130 11.66 -1.79 -4.75
CA HIS A 130 12.85 -2.46 -5.26
C HIS A 130 12.52 -3.32 -6.49
N TYR A 131 13.54 -3.59 -7.31
CA TYR A 131 13.36 -4.32 -8.57
C TYR A 131 12.73 -5.71 -8.39
N PRO A 132 13.13 -6.54 -7.40
CA PRO A 132 12.52 -7.86 -7.19
C PRO A 132 11.02 -7.75 -6.88
N LEU A 133 10.64 -6.92 -5.90
CA LEU A 133 9.24 -6.61 -5.58
C LEU A 133 8.43 -6.13 -6.81
N THR A 134 9.05 -5.34 -7.70
CA THR A 134 8.39 -4.88 -8.93
C THR A 134 8.13 -6.03 -9.91
N GLN A 135 9.06 -6.98 -10.03
CA GLN A 135 8.88 -8.15 -10.91
C GLN A 135 7.86 -9.13 -10.34
N GLU A 136 7.88 -9.37 -9.02
CA GLU A 136 6.91 -10.23 -8.32
C GLU A 136 5.49 -9.69 -8.47
N LEU A 137 5.29 -8.37 -8.34
CA LEU A 137 3.99 -7.74 -8.58
C LEU A 137 3.51 -7.89 -10.02
N LYS A 138 4.43 -7.80 -11.00
CA LYS A 138 4.09 -8.03 -12.42
C LYS A 138 3.71 -9.48 -12.68
N GLN A 139 4.41 -10.44 -12.08
CA GLN A 139 4.11 -11.86 -12.20
C GLN A 139 2.74 -12.19 -11.58
N ALA A 140 2.49 -11.75 -10.35
CA ALA A 140 1.19 -11.94 -9.69
C ALA A 140 0.03 -11.33 -10.48
N ALA A 141 0.26 -10.22 -11.20
CA ALA A 141 -0.74 -9.62 -12.06
C ALA A 141 -1.02 -10.40 -13.35
N MET A 142 -0.05 -11.18 -13.85
CA MET A 142 -0.20 -12.03 -15.04
C MET A 142 -0.91 -13.35 -14.72
N GLU A 143 -0.70 -13.91 -13.53
CA GLU A 143 -1.34 -15.16 -13.09
C GLU A 143 -2.85 -15.00 -12.88
N ASP A 144 -3.32 -13.84 -12.41
CA ASP A 144 -4.76 -13.54 -12.28
C ASP A 144 -5.50 -13.33 -13.61
N ALA A 145 -4.77 -13.17 -14.72
CA ALA A 145 -5.32 -12.93 -16.05
C ALA A 145 -5.36 -14.20 -16.94
N ALA A 146 -4.86 -15.32 -16.44
CA ALA A 146 -4.80 -16.63 -17.11
C ALA A 146 -5.89 -17.57 -16.57
#